data_AF-A0A935GQC3-F1
#
_entry.id   AF-A0A935GQC3-F1
#
_cell.length_a   1.000
_cell.length_b   1.000
_cell.length_c   1.000
_cell.angle_alpha   90.00
_cell.angle_beta   90.00
_cell.angle_gamma   90.00
#
_symmetry.space_group_name_H-M   'P 1'
#
loop_
_entity.id
_entity.type
_entity.pdbx_description
1 polymer ?
#
loop_
_entity_poly.entity_id
_entity_poly.type
_entity_poly.pdbx_seq_one_letter_code
_entity_poly.pdbx_strand_id
1 'polypeptide(L)' 'MLTAESVEEAITQLPQEELAKFRRWYAQFDADVWDAQIEADAAVGKLDALAAEALAEYERGQAREL' A
#
# COMPACT_ATOMS: atom_id res chain seq x y z
N MET A 1 25.52 -7.74 -4.94
CA MET A 1 24.38 -6.83 -4.74
C MET A 1 23.15 -7.69 -4.53
N LEU A 2 22.22 -7.25 -3.68
CA LEU A 2 20.93 -7.94 -3.54
C LEU A 2 20.09 -7.62 -4.77
N THR A 3 19.59 -8.64 -5.47
CA THR A 3 18.68 -8.46 -6.61
C THR A 3 17.34 -9.15 -6.31
N ALA A 4 16.28 -8.75 -7.01
CA ALA A 4 14.97 -9.37 -6.86
C ALA A 4 15.04 -10.88 -7.10
N GLU A 5 15.75 -11.29 -8.15
CA GLU A 5 15.95 -12.69 -8.52
C GLU A 5 16.66 -13.48 -7.41
N SER A 6 17.70 -12.90 -6.78
CA SER A 6 18.40 -13.55 -5.66
C SER A 6 17.51 -13.72 -4.42
N VAL A 7 16.55 -12.81 -4.22
CA VAL A 7 15.58 -12.89 -3.11
C VAL A 7 14.49 -13.91 -3.44
N GLU A 8 14.00 -13.96 -4.67
CA GLU A 8 13.06 -14.98 -5.13
C GLU A 8 13.63 -16.39 -4.95
N GLU A 9 14.86 -16.63 -5.38
CA GLU A 9 15.56 -17.90 -5.17
C GLU A 9 15.64 -18.26 -3.68
N ALA A 10 15.98 -17.31 -2.81
CA ALA A 10 16.03 -17.54 -1.37
C ALA A 10 14.65 -17.87 -0.78
N ILE A 11 13.58 -17.18 -1.23
CA ILE A 11 12.20 -17.43 -0.79
C ILE A 11 11.75 -18.85 -1.18
N THR A 12 12.13 -19.34 -2.36
CA THR A 12 11.76 -20.70 -2.80
C THR A 12 12.39 -21.80 -1.94
N GLN A 13 13.49 -21.51 -1.24
CA GLN A 13 14.17 -22.45 -0.36
C GLN A 13 13.59 -22.46 1.07
N LEU A 14 12.67 -21.54 1.39
CA LEU A 14 12.08 -21.46 2.73
C LEU A 14 11.14 -22.64 3.01
N PRO A 15 11.23 -23.26 4.20
CA PRO A 15 10.19 -24.16 4.68
C PRO A 15 8.83 -23.47 4.74
N GLN A 16 7.74 -24.23 4.63
CA GLN A 16 6.37 -23.69 4.59
C GLN A 16 6.05 -22.75 5.76
N GLU A 17 6.55 -23.04 6.96
CA GLU A 17 6.34 -22.18 8.14
C GLU A 17 7.01 -20.81 8.00
N GLU A 18 8.26 -20.79 7.54
CA GLU A 18 9.02 -19.56 7.32
C GLU A 18 8.45 -18.75 6.15
N LEU A 19 7.99 -19.43 5.09
CA LEU A 19 7.29 -18.79 3.99
C LEU A 19 5.98 -18.12 4.47
N ALA A 20 5.25 -18.76 5.39
CA ALA A 20 4.06 -18.16 5.99
C ALA A 20 4.38 -16.94 6.87
N LYS A 21 5.49 -16.98 7.62
CA LYS A 21 5.98 -15.82 8.39
C LYS A 21 6.37 -14.67 7.45
N PHE A 22 7.12 -14.97 6.39
CA PHE A 22 7.53 -13.99 5.38
C PHE A 22 6.32 -13.31 4.74
N ARG A 23 5.31 -14.07 4.30
CA ARG A 23 4.09 -13.50 3.68
C ARG A 23 3.35 -12.54 4.61
N ARG A 24 3.23 -12.86 5.90
CA ARG A 24 2.59 -11.96 6.88
C ARG A 24 3.38 -10.67 7.07
N TRP A 25 4.69 -10.79 7.21
CA TRP A 25 5.55 -9.62 7.36
C TRP A 25 5.55 -8.75 6.10
N TYR A 26 5.69 -9.34 4.92
CA TYR A 26 5.75 -8.62 3.66
C TYR A 26 4.46 -7.85 3.39
N ALA A 27 3.29 -8.43 3.71
CA ALA A 27 2.01 -7.72 3.58
C ALA A 27 1.96 -6.44 4.44
N GLN A 28 2.51 -6.48 5.66
CA GLN A 28 2.61 -5.29 6.50
C GLN A 28 3.61 -4.29 5.94
N PHE A 29 4.80 -4.76 5.54
CA PHE A 29 5.83 -3.90 4.96
C PHE A 29 5.31 -3.18 3.71
N ASP A 30 4.62 -3.88 2.81
CA ASP A 30 4.07 -3.30 1.59
C ASP A 30 2.95 -2.28 1.90
N ALA A 31 2.11 -2.58 2.90
CA ALA A 31 1.11 -1.62 3.40
C ALA A 31 1.77 -0.36 3.98
N ASP A 32 2.81 -0.50 4.79
CA ASP A 32 3.53 0.64 5.38
C ASP A 32 4.18 1.52 4.30
N VAL A 33 4.75 0.91 3.25
CA VAL A 33 5.31 1.63 2.11
C VAL A 33 4.21 2.35 1.32
N TRP A 34 3.06 1.70 1.13
CA TRP A 34 1.92 2.30 0.46
C TRP A 34 1.36 3.50 1.23
N ASP A 35 1.20 3.38 2.55
CA ASP A 35 0.76 4.47 3.42
C ASP A 35 1.71 5.66 3.32
N ALA A 36 3.03 5.42 3.39
CA ALA A 36 4.03 6.47 3.25
C ALA A 36 3.98 7.17 1.87
N GLN A 37 3.71 6.42 0.80
CA GLN A 37 3.55 6.97 -0.54
C GLN A 37 2.30 7.85 -0.65
N ILE A 38 1.17 7.41 -0.08
CA ILE A 38 -0.07 8.18 -0.02
C ILE A 38 0.13 9.47 0.76
N GLU A 39 0.79 9.42 1.93
CA GLU A 39 1.10 10.61 2.73
C GLU A 39 1.98 11.60 1.96
N ALA A 40 3.02 11.10 1.29
CA ALA A 40 3.90 11.94 0.48
C ALA A 40 3.16 12.59 -0.70
N ASP A 41 2.31 11.82 -1.40
CA ASP A 41 1.53 12.31 -2.52
C ASP A 41 0.45 13.31 -2.10
N ALA A 42 -0.18 13.10 -0.95
CA ALA A 42 -1.09 14.06 -0.33
C ALA A 42 -0.35 15.36 0.03
N ALA A 43 0.84 15.27 0.62
CA ALA A 43 1.63 16.44 1.02
C ALA A 43 2.06 17.32 -0.17
N VAL A 44 2.22 16.73 -1.36
CA VAL A 44 2.53 17.48 -2.60
C VAL A 44 1.29 17.83 -3.44
N GLY A 45 0.09 17.59 -2.91
CA GLY A 45 -1.18 17.97 -3.54
C GLY A 45 -1.62 17.11 -4.72
N LYS A 46 -1.01 15.92 -4.93
CA LYS A 46 -1.40 15.04 -6.04
C LYS A 46 -2.82 14.49 -5.90
N LEU A 47 -3.31 14.39 -4.67
CA LEU A 47 -4.63 13.83 -4.36
C LEU A 47 -5.72 14.91 -4.24
N ASP A 48 -5.39 16.20 -4.40
CA ASP A 48 -6.31 17.31 -4.17
C ASP A 48 -7.54 17.27 -5.09
N ALA A 49 -7.36 16.86 -6.35
CA ALA A 49 -8.46 16.75 -7.30
C ALA A 49 -9.47 15.68 -6.87
N LEU A 50 -8.99 14.54 -6.37
CA LEU A 50 -9.83 13.45 -5.86
C LEU A 50 -10.55 13.87 -4.58
N ALA A 51 -9.86 14.60 -3.70
CA ALA A 51 -10.48 15.15 -2.49
C ALA A 51 -11.59 16.15 -2.83
N ALA A 52 -11.37 17.05 -3.78
CA ALA A 52 -12.37 18.02 -4.23
C ALA A 52 -13.60 17.35 -4.86
N GLU A 53 -13.39 16.30 -5.65
CA GLU A 53 -14.47 15.50 -6.23
C GLU A 53 -15.32 14.82 -5.14
N ALA A 54 -14.66 14.12 -4.21
CA ALA A 54 -15.34 13.43 -3.11
C ALA A 54 -16.17 14.39 -2.24
N LEU A 55 -15.63 15.58 -1.95
CA LEU A 55 -16.36 16.61 -1.22
C LEU A 55 -17.59 17.11 -2.00
N ALA A 56 -17.45 17.36 -3.29
CA ALA A 56 -18.56 17.80 -4.13
C ALA A 56 -19.69 16.75 -4.22
N GLU A 57 -19.35 15.45 -4.27
CA GLU A 57 -20.34 14.37 -4.23
C GLU A 57 -21.04 14.28 -2.87
N TYR A 58 -20.29 14.44 -1.78
CA TYR A 58 -20.86 14.46 -0.43
C TYR A 58 -21.85 15.63 -0.25
N GLU A 59 -21.48 16.83 -0.69
CA GLU A 59 -22.35 18.02 -0.65
C GLU A 59 -23.63 17.85 -1.48
N ARG A 60 -23.57 17.06 -2.56
CA ARG A 60 -24.74 16.71 -3.39
C ARG A 60 -25.59 15.59 -2.82
N GLY A 61 -25.22 15.01 -1.67
CA GLY A 61 -25.90 13.86 -1.06
C GLY A 61 -25.72 12.56 -1.84
N GLN A 62 -24.70 12.48 -2.69
CA GLN A 62 -24.36 11.29 -3.48
C GLN A 62 -23.41 10.35 -2.73
N ALA A 63 -22.70 10.87 -1.74
CA ALA A 63 -21.90 10.11 -0.78
C ALA A 63 -22.44 10.31 0.65
N ARG A 64 -22.15 9.35 1.54
CA ARG A 64 -22.51 9.40 2.96
C ARG A 64 -21.38 8.84 3.82
N GLU A 65 -21.38 9.22 5.09
CA GLU A 65 -20.53 8.60 6.11
C GLU A 65 -20.83 7.09 6.20
N LEU A 66 -19.80 6.32 6.55
CA LEU A 66 -19.87 4.86 6.69
C LEU A 66 -20.66 4.43 7.93
#